data_AF-A0A2E7DSI4-F1
#
_entry.id   AF-A0A2E7DSI4-F1
#
_cell.length_a   1.000
_cell.length_b   1.000
_cell.length_c   1.000
_cell.angle_alpha   90.00
_cell.angle_beta   90.00
_cell.angle_gamma   90.00
#
_symmetry.space_group_name_H-M   'P 1'
#
loop_
_entity.id
_entity.type
_entity.pdbx_description
1 polymer ?
#
loop_
_entity_poly.entity_id
_entity_poly.type
_entity_poly.pdbx_seq_one_letter_code
_entity_poly.pdbx_strand_id
1 'polypeptide(L)'
;MENDSISIYSIKNFIYINNTMRWHLKLLCFFISLSFMVLRFASATPLHVEESSVSLGEQFTLTSKGAYRLKAGTVGISRPAYSAGPIAVSNDDRVLFIAGHAQHFGLGSYLLSDEPGFGDINTLPIAENLSPFVKINPQNKFPGSVNRITGIETLDEHLLVMTDEYYDANTDNNNFLVLLNNNTNLEQAKQVGFFSISAKSHAAGWMSEVPAPLSKELDALYIAGSASNIPINARHSIGPTLFTWFPYFLENVKPKGVTLVMEPLIDYSLDNPLHPNLNNKNGKNDLWTELSYAAFGFISPDQSKYIVIGHSGGHDSGVGYKITQKNGHQCGGYCAIDDKDYYNYFWIYSVSDIKKSFAGAIEPHEVKPIEYGRLPLLNHRHLIKGADFNHRTNHLYLSIDNLDTTQSEYESQPLIWVFELTSN
;
A
#
# COMPACT_ATOMS: atom_id res chain seq x y z
N MET A 1 34.25 -2.18 95.10
CA MET A 1 32.93 -2.55 95.63
C MET A 1 32.09 -3.00 94.45
N GLU A 2 31.80 -4.30 94.46
CA GLU A 2 30.69 -5.08 93.88
C GLU A 2 29.90 -4.68 92.61
N ASN A 3 29.82 -5.71 91.75
CA ASN A 3 28.66 -6.33 91.07
C ASN A 3 28.01 -5.72 89.81
N ASP A 4 28.27 -6.40 88.68
CA ASP A 4 27.37 -7.30 87.92
C ASP A 4 25.87 -6.98 87.84
N SER A 5 25.09 -7.29 86.79
CA SER A 5 25.24 -7.66 85.37
C SER A 5 23.80 -7.99 84.90
N ILE A 6 23.36 -7.62 83.70
CA ILE A 6 22.32 -8.39 82.93
C ILE A 6 22.66 -8.37 81.44
N SER A 7 22.58 -9.55 80.85
CA SER A 7 23.10 -10.03 79.57
C SER A 7 22.26 -9.68 78.33
N ILE A 8 22.95 -9.30 77.24
CA ILE A 8 22.43 -8.90 75.91
C ILE A 8 22.34 -10.10 74.94
N TYR A 9 22.22 -11.35 75.43
CA TYR A 9 22.31 -12.54 74.56
C TYR A 9 21.02 -13.01 73.89
N SER A 10 19.85 -12.43 74.18
CA SER A 10 18.57 -12.96 73.65
C SER A 10 18.05 -12.31 72.34
N ILE A 11 18.56 -11.13 71.95
CA ILE A 11 17.96 -10.35 70.83
C ILE A 11 18.62 -10.65 69.47
N LYS A 12 19.86 -11.17 69.44
CA LYS A 12 20.59 -11.37 68.17
C LYS A 12 20.11 -12.57 67.33
N ASN A 13 19.50 -13.59 67.95
CA ASN A 13 19.08 -14.79 67.21
C ASN A 13 17.74 -14.63 66.47
N PHE A 14 16.90 -13.66 66.83
CA PHE A 14 15.62 -13.42 66.16
C PHE A 14 15.76 -12.62 64.86
N ILE A 15 16.82 -11.80 64.75
CA ILE A 15 17.06 -10.93 63.58
C ILE A 15 17.70 -11.72 62.43
N TYR A 16 18.47 -12.79 62.72
CA TYR A 16 19.21 -13.53 61.69
C TYR A 16 18.31 -14.48 60.87
N ILE A 17 17.27 -15.06 61.47
CA ILE A 17 16.34 -15.98 60.79
C ILE A 17 15.46 -15.25 59.75
N ASN A 18 15.20 -13.96 59.96
CA ASN A 18 14.31 -13.17 59.10
C ASN A 18 14.95 -12.76 57.77
N ASN A 19 16.28 -12.68 57.70
CA ASN A 19 16.98 -12.25 56.48
C ASN A 19 17.18 -13.39 55.48
N THR A 20 17.45 -14.62 55.93
CA THR A 20 17.60 -15.79 55.04
C THR A 20 16.28 -16.17 54.37
N MET A 21 15.16 -16.13 55.10
CA MET A 21 13.83 -16.43 54.52
C MET A 21 13.43 -15.39 53.46
N ARG A 22 13.81 -14.12 53.65
CA ARG A 22 13.55 -13.03 52.70
C ARG A 22 14.37 -13.16 51.41
N TRP A 23 15.56 -13.72 51.48
CA TRP A 23 16.41 -14.01 50.32
C TRP A 23 15.88 -15.18 49.49
N HIS A 24 15.42 -16.25 50.13
CA HIS A 24 14.82 -17.38 49.42
C HIS A 24 13.48 -17.03 48.77
N LEU A 25 12.65 -16.19 49.41
CA LEU A 25 11.39 -15.73 48.83
C LEU A 25 11.60 -14.82 47.60
N LYS A 26 12.65 -13.98 47.62
CA LYS A 26 13.03 -13.14 46.48
C LYS A 26 13.58 -13.96 45.32
N LEU A 27 14.40 -14.99 45.59
CA LEU A 27 14.88 -15.90 44.55
C LEU A 27 13.73 -16.69 43.92
N LEU A 28 12.78 -17.20 44.72
CA LEU A 28 11.61 -17.93 44.22
C LEU A 28 10.70 -17.04 43.36
N CYS A 29 10.46 -15.78 43.76
CA CYS A 29 9.73 -14.81 42.93
C CYS A 29 10.46 -14.49 41.63
N PHE A 30 11.80 -14.41 41.66
CA PHE A 30 12.61 -14.18 40.46
C PHE A 30 12.49 -15.36 39.48
N PHE A 31 12.61 -16.60 39.96
CA PHE A 31 12.46 -17.80 39.12
C PHE A 31 11.02 -18.00 38.61
N ILE A 32 10.00 -17.68 39.42
CA ILE A 32 8.59 -17.73 38.95
C ILE A 32 8.34 -16.62 37.91
N SER A 33 8.92 -15.42 38.07
CA SER A 33 8.82 -14.36 37.07
C SER A 33 9.55 -14.70 35.77
N LEU A 34 10.70 -15.36 35.85
CA LEU A 34 11.46 -15.80 34.67
C LEU A 34 10.73 -16.93 33.92
N SER A 35 10.13 -17.88 34.65
CA SER A 35 9.29 -18.93 34.07
C SER A 35 8.02 -18.37 33.40
N PHE A 36 7.40 -17.33 33.97
CA PHE A 36 6.28 -16.64 33.31
C PHE A 36 6.71 -15.77 32.11
N MET A 37 7.97 -15.31 32.09
CA MET A 37 8.54 -14.57 30.95
C MET A 37 8.87 -15.50 29.78
N VAL A 38 9.31 -16.73 30.05
CA VAL A 38 9.62 -17.75 29.02
C VAL A 38 8.34 -18.39 28.44
N LEU A 39 7.23 -18.41 29.18
CA LEU A 39 5.94 -18.97 28.73
C LEU A 39 5.03 -17.98 27.97
N ARG A 40 5.51 -16.78 27.62
CA ARG A 40 4.78 -15.82 26.77
C ARG A 40 5.42 -15.58 25.41
N PHE A 41 6.19 -16.54 24.89
CA PHE A 41 6.25 -16.72 23.45
C PHE A 41 4.95 -17.42 23.04
N ALA A 42 3.86 -16.66 22.98
CA ALA A 42 2.77 -17.04 22.09
C ALA A 42 3.44 -17.15 20.72
N SER A 43 3.65 -18.37 20.22
CA SER A 43 4.06 -18.54 18.85
C SER A 43 2.96 -17.88 18.04
N ALA A 44 3.24 -16.69 17.49
CA ALA A 44 2.41 -16.19 16.42
C ALA A 44 2.34 -17.35 15.43
N THR A 45 1.13 -17.83 15.14
CA THR A 45 0.95 -18.82 14.09
C THR A 45 1.69 -18.27 12.88
N PRO A 46 2.69 -18.99 12.35
CA PRO A 46 3.42 -18.50 11.18
C PRO A 46 2.38 -18.21 10.11
N LEU A 47 2.47 -17.02 9.52
CA LEU A 47 1.54 -16.65 8.48
C LEU A 47 1.74 -17.60 7.30
N HIS A 48 0.63 -18.11 6.77
CA HIS A 48 0.61 -19.19 5.79
C HIS A 48 -0.19 -18.74 4.56
N VAL A 49 0.32 -19.02 3.36
CA VAL A 49 -0.35 -18.74 2.09
C VAL A 49 -1.08 -20.01 1.66
N GLU A 50 -2.41 -19.94 1.63
CA GLU A 50 -3.28 -21.07 1.32
C GLU A 50 -3.98 -20.92 -0.02
N GLU A 51 -4.29 -22.07 -0.62
CA GLU A 51 -5.32 -22.16 -1.64
C GLU A 51 -6.64 -21.73 -1.00
N SER A 52 -7.12 -20.56 -1.41
CA SER A 52 -8.29 -19.93 -0.84
C SER A 52 -9.02 -19.16 -1.93
N SER A 53 -10.31 -18.97 -1.72
CA SER A 53 -11.12 -18.08 -2.55
C SER A 53 -11.86 -17.12 -1.65
N VAL A 54 -11.80 -15.84 -1.98
CA VAL A 54 -12.52 -14.80 -1.26
C VAL A 54 -13.40 -14.03 -2.24
N SER A 55 -14.63 -13.72 -1.82
CA SER A 55 -15.51 -12.89 -2.63
C SER A 55 -14.98 -11.45 -2.67
N LEU A 56 -15.00 -10.86 -3.86
CA LEU A 56 -14.75 -9.45 -4.09
C LEU A 56 -16.07 -8.83 -4.54
N GLY A 57 -16.80 -8.28 -3.56
CA GLY A 57 -18.21 -7.93 -3.76
C GLY A 57 -19.09 -9.17 -4.01
N GLU A 58 -20.25 -8.94 -4.60
CA GLU A 58 -21.22 -9.99 -4.95
C GLU A 58 -20.88 -10.65 -6.30
N GLN A 59 -20.16 -9.95 -7.17
CA GLN A 59 -20.01 -10.30 -8.58
C GLN A 59 -18.69 -10.99 -8.93
N PHE A 60 -17.70 -10.98 -8.03
CA PHE A 60 -16.40 -11.58 -8.33
C PHE A 60 -15.87 -12.46 -7.20
N THR A 61 -14.98 -13.36 -7.60
CA THR A 61 -14.18 -14.19 -6.70
C THR A 61 -12.71 -13.99 -7.01
N LEU A 62 -11.90 -13.84 -5.96
CA LEU A 62 -10.45 -13.88 -6.01
C LEU A 62 -9.99 -15.25 -5.54
N THR A 63 -9.42 -16.05 -6.44
CA THR A 63 -8.83 -17.35 -6.11
C THR A 63 -7.32 -17.20 -5.99
N SER A 64 -6.78 -17.48 -4.80
CA SER A 64 -5.34 -17.44 -4.53
C SER A 64 -4.59 -18.39 -5.46
N LYS A 65 -3.59 -17.87 -6.18
CA LYS A 65 -2.66 -18.66 -7.00
C LYS A 65 -1.33 -18.92 -6.28
N GLY A 66 -1.18 -18.35 -5.09
CA GLY A 66 0.04 -18.42 -4.30
C GLY A 66 0.76 -17.07 -4.26
N ALA A 67 2.00 -17.07 -3.79
CA ALA A 67 2.76 -15.84 -3.61
C ALA A 67 4.25 -16.00 -3.92
N TYR A 68 4.89 -14.85 -4.14
CA TYR A 68 6.33 -14.69 -4.30
C TYR A 68 6.89 -13.80 -3.19
N ARG A 69 8.09 -14.15 -2.76
CA ARG A 69 8.94 -13.30 -1.92
C ARG A 69 9.86 -12.49 -2.81
N LEU A 70 10.22 -11.29 -2.39
CA LEU A 70 11.25 -10.52 -3.08
C LEU A 70 12.57 -10.70 -2.37
N LYS A 71 13.65 -10.97 -3.12
CA LYS A 71 14.98 -11.08 -2.53
C LYS A 71 15.36 -9.81 -1.78
N ALA A 72 15.67 -9.99 -0.49
CA ALA A 72 16.08 -8.92 0.40
C ALA A 72 17.46 -8.37 0.06
N GLY A 73 17.73 -7.17 0.56
CA GLY A 73 19.02 -6.49 0.40
C GLY A 73 18.91 -5.21 -0.41
N THR A 74 19.96 -4.39 -0.29
CA THR A 74 20.11 -3.18 -1.11
C THR A 74 20.75 -3.55 -2.44
N VAL A 75 20.07 -3.23 -3.53
CA VAL A 75 20.53 -3.48 -4.90
C VAL A 75 20.38 -2.20 -5.71
N GLY A 76 21.50 -1.66 -6.20
CA GLY A 76 21.52 -0.28 -6.71
C GLY A 76 21.33 0.74 -5.60
N ILE A 77 20.42 1.70 -5.77
CA ILE A 77 20.22 2.80 -4.81
C ILE A 77 19.17 2.51 -3.73
N SER A 78 18.47 1.37 -3.79
CA SER A 78 17.34 1.08 -2.92
C SER A 78 17.16 -0.41 -2.67
N ARG A 79 16.03 -0.78 -2.07
CA ARG A 79 15.65 -2.12 -1.64
C ARG A 79 14.14 -2.29 -1.63
N PRO A 80 13.61 -3.53 -1.63
CA PRO A 80 12.17 -3.79 -1.60
C PRO A 80 11.59 -3.56 -0.20
N ALA A 81 12.38 -3.72 0.86
CA ALA A 81 11.98 -3.34 2.21
C ALA A 81 11.62 -1.86 2.28
N TYR A 82 10.58 -1.53 3.04
CA TYR A 82 10.01 -0.17 3.12
C TYR A 82 9.55 0.40 1.77
N SER A 83 9.22 -0.48 0.81
CA SER A 83 8.64 -0.10 -0.48
C SER A 83 7.57 0.96 -0.33
N ALA A 84 7.56 1.92 -1.26
CA ALA A 84 6.54 2.95 -1.34
C ALA A 84 5.15 2.38 -1.67
N GLY A 85 5.07 1.13 -2.16
CA GLY A 85 3.81 0.47 -2.50
C GLY A 85 3.70 0.15 -3.99
N PRO A 86 3.78 1.13 -4.90
CA PRO A 86 3.50 0.93 -6.32
C PRO A 86 4.28 -0.24 -6.94
N ILE A 87 3.55 -1.05 -7.69
CA ILE A 87 4.07 -2.15 -8.49
C ILE A 87 3.46 -2.09 -9.90
N ALA A 88 4.10 -2.77 -10.85
CA ALA A 88 3.52 -3.17 -12.13
C ALA A 88 4.11 -4.52 -12.52
N VAL A 89 3.40 -5.27 -13.35
CA VAL A 89 3.80 -6.59 -13.83
C VAL A 89 3.81 -6.58 -15.35
N SER A 90 4.78 -7.24 -15.97
CA SER A 90 4.82 -7.39 -17.42
C SER A 90 3.62 -8.19 -17.93
N ASN A 91 3.22 -7.92 -19.18
CA ASN A 91 2.11 -8.61 -19.85
C ASN A 91 2.18 -10.15 -19.85
N ASP A 92 3.37 -10.72 -19.71
CA ASP A 92 3.62 -12.17 -19.63
C ASP A 92 3.74 -12.71 -18.20
N ASP A 93 3.45 -11.90 -17.18
CA ASP A 93 3.51 -12.23 -15.75
C ASP A 93 4.91 -12.57 -15.21
N ARG A 94 5.98 -12.25 -15.95
CA ARG A 94 7.35 -12.67 -15.59
C ARG A 94 8.16 -11.63 -14.83
N VAL A 95 7.90 -10.35 -15.05
CA VAL A 95 8.70 -9.27 -14.48
C VAL A 95 7.83 -8.39 -13.60
N LEU A 96 8.20 -8.28 -12.34
CA LEU A 96 7.62 -7.32 -11.41
C LEU A 96 8.50 -6.08 -11.36
N PHE A 97 7.92 -4.92 -11.61
CA PHE A 97 8.49 -3.60 -11.34
C PHE A 97 7.97 -3.10 -9.99
N ILE A 98 8.84 -2.50 -9.18
CA ILE A 98 8.45 -2.05 -7.83
C ILE A 98 9.19 -0.77 -7.44
N ALA A 99 8.43 0.16 -6.85
CA ALA A 99 8.99 1.31 -6.18
C ALA A 99 9.70 0.87 -4.90
N GLY A 100 10.99 1.18 -4.77
CA GLY A 100 11.76 0.83 -3.57
C GLY A 100 11.42 1.71 -2.37
N HIS A 101 12.33 1.75 -1.39
CA HIS A 101 12.19 2.64 -0.24
C HIS A 101 11.89 4.09 -0.67
N ALA A 102 10.80 4.66 -0.11
CA ALA A 102 10.29 5.97 -0.47
C ALA A 102 11.34 7.11 -0.43
N GLN A 103 12.33 7.06 0.47
CA GLN A 103 13.37 8.09 0.59
C GLN A 103 14.40 8.07 -0.55
N HIS A 104 14.53 6.94 -1.25
CA HIS A 104 15.52 6.78 -2.31
C HIS A 104 14.97 7.19 -3.68
N PHE A 105 13.64 7.29 -3.83
CA PHE A 105 12.98 7.62 -5.09
C PHE A 105 13.49 6.75 -6.25
N GLY A 106 13.56 5.44 -5.98
CA GLY A 106 14.14 4.44 -6.87
C GLY A 106 13.16 3.38 -7.33
N LEU A 107 13.34 2.90 -8.55
CA LEU A 107 12.55 1.87 -9.22
C LEU A 107 13.45 0.69 -9.55
N GLY A 108 13.05 -0.53 -9.18
CA GLY A 108 13.77 -1.77 -9.50
C GLY A 108 12.84 -2.81 -10.13
N SER A 109 13.40 -3.92 -10.57
CA SER A 109 12.61 -5.05 -11.07
C SER A 109 13.09 -6.41 -10.57
N TYR A 110 12.18 -7.37 -10.56
CA TYR A 110 12.37 -8.74 -10.11
C TYR A 110 11.84 -9.71 -11.16
N LEU A 111 12.54 -10.82 -11.34
CA LEU A 111 12.09 -11.94 -12.16
C LEU A 111 11.25 -12.89 -11.29
N LEU A 112 9.96 -12.99 -11.61
CA LEU A 112 9.06 -13.95 -10.98
C LEU A 112 9.35 -15.35 -11.53
N SER A 113 9.32 -16.37 -10.67
CA SER A 113 9.39 -17.76 -11.12
C SER A 113 8.10 -18.16 -11.84
N ASP A 114 8.16 -19.20 -12.68
CA ASP A 114 7.04 -19.63 -13.52
C ASP A 114 5.75 -19.87 -12.73
N GLU A 115 5.85 -20.38 -11.50
CA GLU A 115 4.69 -20.59 -10.63
C GLU A 115 4.88 -19.91 -9.25
N PRO A 116 3.82 -19.24 -8.72
CA PRO A 116 3.77 -18.80 -7.33
C PRO A 116 3.63 -20.01 -6.39
N GLY A 117 4.03 -19.84 -5.12
CA GLY A 117 3.99 -20.92 -4.13
C GLY A 117 2.88 -20.79 -3.11
N PHE A 118 2.52 -21.93 -2.50
CA PHE A 118 1.72 -22.00 -1.27
C PHE A 118 2.59 -22.50 -0.12
N GLY A 119 2.18 -22.21 1.11
CA GLY A 119 2.86 -22.68 2.31
C GLY A 119 3.29 -21.57 3.25
N ASP A 120 4.24 -21.90 4.13
CA ASP A 120 4.83 -20.95 5.06
C ASP A 120 5.65 -19.91 4.30
N ILE A 121 5.66 -18.66 4.79
CA ILE A 121 6.38 -17.57 4.11
C ILE A 121 7.83 -17.94 3.78
N ASN A 122 8.55 -18.61 4.69
CA ASN A 122 9.96 -18.96 4.47
C ASN A 122 10.19 -20.04 3.40
N THR A 123 9.14 -20.75 2.95
CA THR A 123 9.21 -21.79 1.91
C THR A 123 8.74 -21.31 0.53
N LEU A 124 8.12 -20.13 0.45
CA LEU A 124 7.64 -19.57 -0.82
C LEU A 124 8.80 -19.28 -1.79
N PRO A 125 8.55 -19.32 -3.12
CA PRO A 125 9.55 -18.98 -4.12
C PRO A 125 10.06 -17.54 -3.94
N ILE A 126 11.35 -17.35 -4.16
CA ILE A 126 12.02 -16.06 -4.07
C ILE A 126 12.32 -15.51 -5.46
N ALA A 127 11.74 -14.36 -5.77
CA ALA A 127 12.01 -13.63 -6.99
C ALA A 127 13.38 -12.95 -6.88
N GLU A 128 14.23 -13.19 -7.87
CA GLU A 128 15.58 -12.64 -7.96
C GLU A 128 15.52 -11.22 -8.57
N ASN A 129 16.41 -10.34 -8.14
CA ASN A 129 16.50 -9.01 -8.74
C ASN A 129 16.92 -9.12 -10.21
N LEU A 130 16.13 -8.54 -11.11
CA LEU A 130 16.38 -8.53 -12.56
C LEU A 130 17.12 -7.26 -12.99
N SER A 131 16.69 -6.09 -12.49
CA SER A 131 17.40 -4.82 -12.64
C SER A 131 17.55 -4.14 -11.28
N PRO A 132 18.72 -3.57 -10.97
CA PRO A 132 18.93 -2.87 -9.72
C PRO A 132 18.00 -1.66 -9.61
N PHE A 133 17.78 -1.17 -8.37
CA PHE A 133 16.99 0.03 -8.19
C PHE A 133 17.74 1.25 -8.75
N VAL A 134 17.14 1.91 -9.74
CA VAL A 134 17.64 3.13 -10.38
C VAL A 134 16.87 4.34 -9.87
N LYS A 135 17.54 5.49 -9.74
CA LYS A 135 16.89 6.73 -9.32
C LYS A 135 16.02 7.28 -10.45
N ILE A 136 14.80 7.70 -10.12
CA ILE A 136 14.01 8.55 -11.02
C ILE A 136 14.63 9.96 -10.98
N ASN A 137 15.33 10.30 -12.05
CA ASN A 137 16.07 11.54 -12.21
C ASN A 137 16.25 11.83 -13.71
N PRO A 138 15.17 12.19 -14.42
CA PRO A 138 15.27 12.51 -15.83
C PRO A 138 16.11 13.76 -16.09
N GLN A 139 16.72 13.82 -17.27
CA GLN A 139 17.61 14.92 -17.68
C GLN A 139 16.88 16.27 -17.75
N ASN A 140 15.65 16.25 -18.26
CA ASN A 140 14.79 17.43 -18.32
C ASN A 140 14.14 17.67 -16.95
N LYS A 141 14.87 18.37 -16.07
CA LYS A 141 14.36 18.76 -14.76
C LYS A 141 13.36 19.90 -14.89
N PHE A 142 12.32 19.81 -14.07
CA PHE A 142 11.36 20.88 -13.86
C PHE A 142 11.56 21.46 -12.45
N PRO A 143 11.13 22.71 -12.21
CA PRO A 143 11.05 23.21 -10.84
C PRO A 143 10.08 22.34 -10.01
N GLY A 144 10.51 21.92 -8.82
CA GLY A 144 9.70 21.12 -7.89
C GLY A 144 10.51 20.14 -7.03
N SER A 145 9.86 19.57 -6.01
CA SER A 145 10.47 18.69 -4.98
C SER A 145 10.00 17.24 -5.04
N VAL A 146 9.58 16.78 -6.23
CA VAL A 146 9.10 15.41 -6.48
C VAL A 146 10.01 14.37 -5.85
N ASN A 147 9.44 13.49 -5.03
CA ASN A 147 10.21 12.56 -4.20
C ASN A 147 9.44 11.28 -3.84
N ARG A 148 8.33 11.02 -4.50
CA ARG A 148 7.55 9.79 -4.38
C ARG A 148 7.23 9.23 -5.75
N ILE A 149 7.43 7.92 -5.90
CA ILE A 149 6.79 7.15 -6.96
C ILE A 149 5.43 6.74 -6.40
N THR A 150 4.37 7.02 -7.15
CA THR A 150 2.97 6.84 -6.73
C THR A 150 2.21 5.87 -7.63
N GLY A 151 2.76 5.54 -8.79
CA GLY A 151 2.28 4.48 -9.67
C GLY A 151 3.32 4.06 -10.69
N ILE A 152 3.14 2.86 -11.22
CA ILE A 152 3.97 2.27 -12.26
C ILE A 152 3.01 1.57 -13.22
N GLU A 153 3.29 1.63 -14.52
CA GLU A 153 2.56 0.86 -15.53
C GLU A 153 3.51 0.48 -16.66
N THR A 154 3.24 -0.67 -17.27
CA THR A 154 3.93 -1.13 -18.47
C THR A 154 3.23 -0.61 -19.72
N LEU A 155 4.02 -0.18 -20.70
CA LEU A 155 3.52 0.24 -22.00
C LEU A 155 4.45 -0.30 -23.07
N ASP A 156 4.13 -1.48 -23.60
CA ASP A 156 4.99 -2.23 -24.52
C ASP A 156 6.42 -2.40 -23.94
N GLU A 157 7.45 -1.83 -24.59
CA GLU A 157 8.84 -1.85 -24.13
C GLU A 157 9.18 -0.71 -23.14
N HIS A 158 8.18 0.09 -22.75
CA HIS A 158 8.33 1.26 -21.88
C HIS A 158 7.80 1.00 -20.46
N LEU A 159 8.21 1.87 -19.54
CA LEU A 159 7.55 2.06 -18.25
C LEU A 159 7.08 3.49 -18.09
N LEU A 160 5.84 3.62 -17.65
CA LEU A 160 5.25 4.84 -17.16
C LEU A 160 5.40 4.86 -15.65
N VAL A 161 5.92 5.96 -15.11
CA VAL A 161 6.14 6.13 -13.67
C VAL A 161 5.45 7.39 -13.22
N MET A 162 4.37 7.23 -12.46
CA MET A 162 3.69 8.34 -11.80
C MET A 162 4.49 8.77 -10.56
N THR A 163 4.56 10.08 -10.38
CA THR A 163 5.36 10.70 -9.32
C THR A 163 4.61 11.85 -8.68
N ASP A 164 4.88 12.08 -7.40
CA ASP A 164 4.39 13.27 -6.71
C ASP A 164 5.42 13.74 -5.66
N GLU A 165 5.22 14.94 -5.16
CA GLU A 165 5.85 15.44 -3.95
C GLU A 165 5.10 14.89 -2.73
N TYR A 166 5.81 14.33 -1.75
CA TYR A 166 5.19 13.79 -0.54
C TYR A 166 4.39 14.83 0.25
N TYR A 167 4.93 16.05 0.35
CA TYR A 167 4.35 17.12 1.15
C TYR A 167 4.50 18.44 0.39
N ASP A 168 3.46 18.84 -0.32
CA ASP A 168 3.40 20.09 -1.08
C ASP A 168 2.31 20.99 -0.49
N ALA A 169 2.70 21.82 0.48
CA ALA A 169 1.77 22.78 1.10
C ALA A 169 1.44 23.97 0.19
N ASN A 170 2.26 24.23 -0.84
CA ASN A 170 2.07 25.34 -1.77
C ASN A 170 1.18 24.96 -2.95
N THR A 171 0.94 23.65 -3.15
CA THR A 171 0.11 23.09 -4.23
C THR A 171 0.60 23.47 -5.63
N ASP A 172 1.93 23.55 -5.78
CA ASP A 172 2.61 24.03 -6.99
C ASP A 172 3.35 22.92 -7.78
N ASN A 173 3.25 21.64 -7.35
CA ASN A 173 3.79 20.53 -8.11
C ASN A 173 3.14 20.43 -9.50
N ASN A 174 3.98 20.28 -10.53
CA ASN A 174 3.56 20.12 -11.93
C ASN A 174 4.25 18.93 -12.61
N ASN A 175 4.86 18.04 -11.84
CA ASN A 175 5.77 17.00 -12.33
C ASN A 175 5.24 15.62 -11.92
N PHE A 176 4.48 14.99 -12.81
CA PHE A 176 3.64 13.86 -12.42
C PHE A 176 3.97 12.56 -13.12
N LEU A 177 4.56 12.58 -14.32
CA LEU A 177 4.81 11.36 -15.08
C LEU A 177 6.23 11.35 -15.62
N VAL A 178 6.91 10.20 -15.55
CA VAL A 178 8.18 9.95 -16.21
C VAL A 178 8.05 8.72 -17.10
N LEU A 179 8.51 8.85 -18.35
CA LEU A 179 8.66 7.71 -19.27
C LEU A 179 10.09 7.18 -19.20
N LEU A 180 10.23 5.88 -18.95
CA LEU A 180 11.45 5.12 -19.19
C LEU A 180 11.29 4.37 -20.51
N ASN A 181 12.22 4.57 -21.44
CA ASN A 181 12.13 4.00 -22.78
C ASN A 181 12.62 2.55 -22.92
N ASN A 182 12.87 1.88 -21.81
CA ASN A 182 13.28 0.49 -21.79
C ASN A 182 12.89 -0.13 -20.44
N ASN A 183 12.02 -1.15 -20.48
CA ASN A 183 11.58 -1.88 -19.30
C ASN A 183 12.40 -3.15 -19.01
N THR A 184 13.28 -3.58 -19.93
CA THR A 184 14.14 -4.77 -19.78
C THR A 184 15.46 -4.46 -19.07
N ASN A 185 15.94 -3.22 -19.14
CA ASN A 185 17.17 -2.77 -18.48
C ASN A 185 17.00 -1.34 -17.96
N LEU A 186 16.66 -1.22 -16.67
CA LEU A 186 16.38 0.07 -16.04
C LEU A 186 17.61 0.97 -15.94
N GLU A 187 18.82 0.41 -15.85
CA GLU A 187 20.07 1.19 -15.76
C GLU A 187 20.40 1.91 -17.06
N GLN A 188 20.05 1.30 -18.18
CA GLN A 188 20.27 1.87 -19.52
C GLN A 188 19.06 2.63 -20.06
N ALA A 189 17.91 2.54 -19.37
CA ALA A 189 16.70 3.23 -19.76
C ALA A 189 16.89 4.76 -19.74
N LYS A 190 16.62 5.40 -20.88
CA LYS A 190 16.52 6.85 -20.96
C LYS A 190 15.22 7.29 -20.30
N GLN A 191 15.35 8.20 -19.35
CA GLN A 191 14.23 8.86 -18.68
C GLN A 191 13.92 10.18 -19.41
N VAL A 192 12.80 10.24 -20.14
CA VAL A 192 12.51 11.33 -21.10
C VAL A 192 12.26 12.68 -20.41
N GLY A 193 11.70 12.69 -19.20
CA GLY A 193 11.40 13.90 -18.44
C GLY A 193 10.19 13.75 -17.55
N PHE A 194 10.01 14.72 -16.66
CA PHE A 194 8.74 14.90 -15.97
C PHE A 194 7.73 15.53 -16.93
N PHE A 195 6.56 14.93 -17.09
CA PHE A 195 5.43 15.51 -17.80
C PHE A 195 4.44 16.07 -16.78
N SER A 196 3.87 17.22 -17.11
CA SER A 196 2.68 17.74 -16.42
C SER A 196 1.44 17.01 -16.92
N ILE A 197 0.46 16.79 -16.04
CA ILE A 197 -0.84 16.21 -16.38
C ILE A 197 -1.95 17.16 -15.95
N SER A 198 -3.04 17.29 -16.72
CA SER A 198 -4.13 18.24 -16.44
C SER A 198 -4.80 17.99 -15.10
N ALA A 199 -4.92 16.71 -14.72
CA ALA A 199 -5.53 16.25 -13.47
C ALA A 199 -4.65 16.45 -12.22
N LYS A 200 -3.37 16.83 -12.39
CA LYS A 200 -2.39 16.95 -11.31
C LYS A 200 -2.40 15.71 -10.40
N SER A 201 -2.29 15.88 -9.09
CA SER A 201 -2.27 14.79 -8.10
C SER A 201 -3.55 13.92 -8.08
N HIS A 202 -4.67 14.37 -8.66
CA HIS A 202 -5.91 13.57 -8.71
C HIS A 202 -5.83 12.37 -9.66
N ALA A 203 -4.85 12.34 -10.57
CA ALA A 203 -4.56 11.19 -11.44
C ALA A 203 -3.11 10.68 -11.32
N ALA A 204 -2.33 11.22 -10.38
CA ALA A 204 -0.92 10.87 -10.20
C ALA A 204 -0.73 9.65 -9.28
N GLY A 205 -1.61 8.65 -9.35
CA GLY A 205 -1.51 7.39 -8.62
C GLY A 205 -1.28 6.25 -9.60
N TRP A 206 -2.22 5.31 -9.69
CA TRP A 206 -2.16 4.17 -10.60
C TRP A 206 -2.49 4.56 -12.05
N MET A 207 -2.12 3.66 -12.96
CA MET A 207 -2.60 3.62 -14.35
C MET A 207 -3.01 2.17 -14.64
N SER A 208 -3.89 1.94 -15.61
CA SER A 208 -4.21 0.60 -16.11
C SER A 208 -4.82 0.66 -17.51
N GLU A 209 -4.69 -0.43 -18.27
CA GLU A 209 -5.25 -0.54 -19.62
C GLU A 209 -6.79 -0.52 -19.60
N VAL A 210 -7.39 0.08 -20.62
CA VAL A 210 -8.83 -0.10 -20.91
C VAL A 210 -8.98 -1.20 -21.95
N PRO A 211 -9.48 -2.40 -21.58
CA PRO A 211 -9.64 -3.49 -22.54
C PRO A 211 -10.65 -3.15 -23.64
N ALA A 212 -10.46 -3.70 -24.84
CA ALA A 212 -11.44 -3.61 -25.91
C ALA A 212 -12.66 -4.51 -25.61
N PRO A 213 -13.90 -4.12 -25.96
CA PRO A 213 -14.26 -2.93 -26.75
C PRO A 213 -14.40 -1.62 -25.95
N LEU A 214 -14.35 -1.66 -24.60
CA LEU A 214 -14.62 -0.48 -23.77
C LEU A 214 -13.69 0.70 -24.08
N SER A 215 -12.43 0.44 -24.45
CA SER A 215 -11.51 1.50 -24.88
C SER A 215 -12.05 2.38 -26.00
N LYS A 216 -12.74 1.78 -26.98
CA LYS A 216 -13.38 2.53 -28.06
C LYS A 216 -14.60 3.31 -27.58
N GLU A 217 -15.32 2.78 -26.61
CA GLU A 217 -16.55 3.39 -26.10
C GLU A 217 -16.27 4.58 -25.18
N LEU A 218 -15.15 4.56 -24.47
CA LEU A 218 -14.67 5.65 -23.62
C LEU A 218 -13.68 6.58 -24.33
N ASP A 219 -13.39 6.35 -25.60
CA ASP A 219 -12.34 7.04 -26.37
C ASP A 219 -11.04 7.16 -25.54
N ALA A 220 -10.56 6.03 -25.05
CA ALA A 220 -9.45 5.95 -24.11
C ALA A 220 -8.72 4.62 -24.25
N LEU A 221 -7.41 4.61 -24.10
CA LEU A 221 -6.65 3.36 -24.10
C LEU A 221 -6.12 3.00 -22.70
N TYR A 222 -5.93 4.00 -21.85
CA TYR A 222 -5.59 3.81 -20.46
C TYR A 222 -6.50 4.66 -19.58
N ILE A 223 -6.62 4.21 -18.34
CA ILE A 223 -7.07 5.05 -17.24
C ILE A 223 -5.89 5.43 -16.34
N ALA A 224 -6.08 6.52 -15.61
CA ALA A 224 -5.23 6.93 -14.51
C ALA A 224 -6.12 7.26 -13.31
N GLY A 225 -5.63 7.04 -12.11
CA GLY A 225 -6.38 7.33 -10.90
C GLY A 225 -5.48 7.59 -9.72
N SER A 226 -6.05 8.11 -8.65
CA SER A 226 -5.40 8.43 -7.39
C SER A 226 -6.43 8.49 -6.27
N ALA A 227 -5.95 8.76 -5.07
CA ALA A 227 -6.75 9.10 -3.90
C ALA A 227 -5.89 9.91 -2.92
N SER A 228 -6.43 10.26 -1.75
CA SER A 228 -5.77 10.95 -0.65
C SER A 228 -4.73 10.07 0.08
N ASN A 229 -3.85 9.43 -0.68
CA ASN A 229 -2.85 8.47 -0.21
C ASN A 229 -1.64 9.14 0.45
N ILE A 230 -1.37 10.42 0.15
CA ILE A 230 -0.27 11.20 0.71
C ILE A 230 -0.76 12.56 1.22
N PRO A 231 -0.01 13.25 2.11
CA PRO A 231 -0.47 14.46 2.76
C PRO A 231 -0.91 15.61 1.84
N ILE A 232 -1.75 16.47 2.45
CA ILE A 232 -2.40 17.68 1.91
C ILE A 232 -3.65 17.36 1.09
N ASN A 233 -4.79 17.18 1.77
CA ASN A 233 -6.07 16.82 1.15
C ASN A 233 -6.52 17.82 0.07
N ALA A 234 -6.16 19.10 0.18
CA ALA A 234 -6.59 20.14 -0.78
C ALA A 234 -6.07 19.95 -2.21
N ARG A 235 -5.06 19.11 -2.42
CA ARG A 235 -4.54 18.78 -3.74
C ARG A 235 -4.85 17.34 -4.20
N HIS A 236 -5.47 16.53 -3.35
CA HIS A 236 -5.73 15.11 -3.62
C HIS A 236 -7.22 14.83 -3.65
N SER A 237 -7.60 13.77 -4.35
CA SER A 237 -8.98 13.33 -4.39
C SER A 237 -9.39 12.67 -3.06
N ILE A 238 -10.57 13.03 -2.55
CA ILE A 238 -11.16 12.50 -1.33
C ILE A 238 -12.06 11.30 -1.68
N GLY A 239 -11.44 10.32 -2.31
CA GLY A 239 -12.03 9.10 -2.84
C GLY A 239 -11.26 8.59 -4.06
N PRO A 240 -11.46 7.34 -4.50
CA PRO A 240 -10.81 6.80 -5.69
C PRO A 240 -11.26 7.52 -6.96
N THR A 241 -10.33 7.91 -7.82
CA THR A 241 -10.64 8.57 -9.09
C THR A 241 -10.55 7.64 -10.30
N LEU A 242 -11.03 8.13 -11.43
CA LEU A 242 -10.82 7.54 -12.75
C LEU A 242 -10.76 8.69 -13.77
N PHE A 243 -9.62 8.79 -14.44
CA PHE A 243 -9.39 9.67 -15.57
C PHE A 243 -9.02 8.83 -16.79
N THR A 244 -9.44 9.27 -17.98
CA THR A 244 -9.11 8.59 -19.25
C THR A 244 -8.02 9.33 -20.00
N TRP A 245 -7.16 8.60 -20.71
CA TRP A 245 -6.06 9.19 -21.49
C TRP A 245 -5.42 8.23 -22.51
N PHE A 246 -4.44 8.76 -23.25
CA PHE A 246 -3.68 8.06 -24.29
C PHE A 246 -2.16 8.27 -24.10
N PRO A 247 -1.35 7.21 -23.91
CA PRO A 247 0.09 7.36 -23.66
C PRO A 247 1.02 7.27 -24.88
N TYR A 248 0.53 6.99 -26.09
CA TYR A 248 1.35 6.57 -27.25
C TYR A 248 2.20 7.64 -27.94
N PHE A 249 2.23 8.87 -27.43
CA PHE A 249 2.95 9.98 -28.07
C PHE A 249 4.17 10.47 -27.28
N LEU A 250 4.52 9.82 -26.16
CA LEU A 250 5.44 10.41 -25.18
C LEU A 250 6.93 10.36 -25.56
N GLU A 251 7.40 9.36 -26.32
CA GLU A 251 8.84 9.19 -26.62
C GLU A 251 9.48 10.39 -27.32
N ASN A 252 8.74 11.01 -28.24
CA ASN A 252 9.22 12.11 -29.08
C ASN A 252 8.75 13.48 -28.56
N VAL A 253 7.97 13.51 -27.49
CA VAL A 253 7.46 14.76 -26.92
C VAL A 253 8.50 15.35 -26.00
N LYS A 254 8.81 16.63 -26.24
CA LYS A 254 9.59 17.42 -25.28
C LYS A 254 8.68 17.72 -24.10
N PRO A 255 9.02 17.26 -22.88
CA PRO A 255 8.13 17.43 -21.73
C PRO A 255 7.86 18.91 -21.41
N LYS A 256 8.85 19.78 -21.63
CA LYS A 256 8.75 21.21 -21.31
C LYS A 256 7.67 21.88 -22.15
N GLY A 257 6.65 22.43 -21.48
CA GLY A 257 5.55 23.18 -22.10
C GLY A 257 4.43 22.31 -22.65
N VAL A 258 4.46 20.99 -22.37
CA VAL A 258 3.38 20.06 -22.74
C VAL A 258 2.69 19.60 -21.47
N THR A 259 1.38 19.77 -21.44
CA THR A 259 0.50 19.16 -20.43
C THR A 259 -0.25 18.02 -21.10
N LEU A 260 -0.12 16.82 -20.55
CA LEU A 260 -0.88 15.66 -20.97
C LEU A 260 -2.30 15.81 -20.43
N VAL A 261 -3.28 15.74 -21.32
CA VAL A 261 -4.69 15.84 -20.94
C VAL A 261 -5.18 14.48 -20.48
N MET A 262 -5.81 14.47 -19.32
CA MET A 262 -6.52 13.34 -18.73
C MET A 262 -7.93 13.81 -18.38
N GLU A 263 -8.94 13.13 -18.90
CA GLU A 263 -10.34 13.55 -18.79
C GLU A 263 -11.01 12.86 -17.59
N PRO A 264 -11.62 13.61 -16.65
CA PRO A 264 -12.21 13.06 -15.43
C PRO A 264 -13.51 12.33 -15.71
N LEU A 265 -13.63 11.07 -15.28
CA LEU A 265 -14.93 10.36 -15.22
C LEU A 265 -15.38 10.10 -13.79
N ILE A 266 -14.44 9.99 -12.84
CA ILE A 266 -14.69 9.95 -11.40
C ILE A 266 -13.67 10.85 -10.72
N ASP A 267 -14.12 11.86 -9.98
CA ASP A 267 -13.23 12.78 -9.27
C ASP A 267 -13.90 13.39 -8.03
N TYR A 268 -13.23 13.38 -6.87
CA TYR A 268 -13.79 13.86 -5.61
C TYR A 268 -12.90 14.94 -5.00
N SER A 269 -13.32 16.19 -5.05
CA SER A 269 -12.59 17.29 -4.39
C SER A 269 -12.90 17.39 -2.90
N LEU A 270 -12.22 18.28 -2.17
CA LEU A 270 -12.60 18.65 -0.80
C LEU A 270 -14.02 19.20 -0.70
N ASP A 271 -14.48 19.92 -1.73
CA ASP A 271 -15.84 20.49 -1.78
C ASP A 271 -16.89 19.43 -2.12
N ASN A 272 -16.49 18.39 -2.87
CA ASN A 272 -17.35 17.27 -3.27
C ASN A 272 -16.68 15.92 -2.94
N PRO A 273 -16.49 15.60 -1.63
CA PRO A 273 -15.82 14.37 -1.24
C PRO A 273 -16.71 13.15 -1.50
N LEU A 274 -16.11 11.95 -1.59
CA LEU A 274 -16.87 10.71 -1.71
C LEU A 274 -17.85 10.56 -0.54
N HIS A 275 -17.41 10.89 0.67
CA HIS A 275 -18.23 10.96 1.87
C HIS A 275 -17.87 12.20 2.73
N PRO A 276 -18.84 12.98 3.25
CA PRO A 276 -18.54 14.24 3.95
C PRO A 276 -17.98 14.05 5.37
N ASN A 277 -18.26 12.92 6.03
CA ASN A 277 -17.81 12.65 7.41
C ASN A 277 -16.49 11.86 7.44
N LEU A 278 -15.40 12.48 6.98
CA LEU A 278 -14.10 11.82 6.81
C LEU A 278 -13.48 11.33 8.12
N ASN A 279 -13.76 12.01 9.23
CA ASN A 279 -13.29 11.58 10.56
C ASN A 279 -14.15 10.47 11.19
N ASN A 280 -15.28 10.13 10.56
CA ASN A 280 -16.22 9.13 11.04
C ASN A 280 -16.59 9.25 12.54
N LYS A 281 -16.85 10.47 13.03
CA LYS A 281 -17.03 10.73 14.48
C LYS A 281 -18.20 9.97 15.13
N ASN A 282 -19.14 9.49 14.32
CA ASN A 282 -20.35 8.79 14.76
C ASN A 282 -20.32 7.28 14.44
N GLY A 283 -19.23 6.76 13.85
CA GLY A 283 -19.09 5.34 13.48
C GLY A 283 -20.06 4.87 12.40
N LYS A 284 -20.55 5.78 11.53
CA LYS A 284 -21.54 5.46 10.48
C LYS A 284 -21.00 5.55 9.05
N ASN A 285 -19.76 6.00 8.88
CA ASN A 285 -19.10 6.06 7.59
C ASN A 285 -18.28 4.78 7.38
N ASP A 286 -18.86 3.85 6.63
CA ASP A 286 -18.22 2.62 6.15
C ASP A 286 -17.69 2.74 4.71
N LEU A 287 -17.74 3.93 4.11
CA LEU A 287 -17.39 4.13 2.71
C LEU A 287 -15.96 4.64 2.52
N TRP A 288 -15.63 5.80 3.08
CA TRP A 288 -14.34 6.47 2.87
C TRP A 288 -14.00 7.43 4.00
N THR A 289 -12.86 7.24 4.66
CA THR A 289 -12.39 8.06 5.79
C THR A 289 -11.06 8.72 5.45
N GLU A 290 -10.54 9.57 6.36
CA GLU A 290 -9.16 10.10 6.27
C GLU A 290 -8.07 9.02 6.27
N LEU A 291 -8.41 7.76 6.55
CA LEU A 291 -7.50 6.62 6.60
C LEU A 291 -7.70 5.66 5.42
N SER A 292 -8.57 6.00 4.48
CA SER A 292 -8.73 5.24 3.25
C SER A 292 -7.56 5.48 2.30
N TYR A 293 -7.08 4.39 1.70
CA TYR A 293 -5.99 4.34 0.76
C TYR A 293 -6.40 3.47 -0.42
N ALA A 294 -6.32 4.03 -1.63
CA ALA A 294 -6.58 3.30 -2.87
C ALA A 294 -5.26 2.95 -3.54
N ALA A 295 -4.93 1.66 -3.61
CA ALA A 295 -3.65 1.19 -4.13
C ALA A 295 -3.64 1.14 -5.66
N PHE A 296 -4.74 0.67 -6.26
CA PHE A 296 -4.84 0.42 -7.68
C PHE A 296 -6.29 0.32 -8.13
N GLY A 297 -6.57 0.74 -9.36
CA GLY A 297 -7.88 0.62 -9.99
C GLY A 297 -7.78 0.10 -11.42
N PHE A 298 -8.70 -0.80 -11.80
CA PHE A 298 -8.72 -1.45 -13.11
C PHE A 298 -10.14 -1.82 -13.55
N ILE A 299 -10.32 -2.06 -14.85
CA ILE A 299 -11.59 -2.52 -15.41
C ILE A 299 -11.72 -4.03 -15.22
N SER A 300 -12.89 -4.52 -14.79
CA SER A 300 -13.09 -5.96 -14.63
C SER A 300 -13.00 -6.73 -15.97
N PRO A 301 -12.70 -8.04 -15.97
CA PRO A 301 -12.59 -8.84 -17.21
C PRO A 301 -13.85 -8.81 -18.08
N ASP A 302 -15.03 -8.79 -17.45
CA ASP A 302 -16.33 -8.67 -18.13
C ASP A 302 -16.66 -7.23 -18.56
N GLN A 303 -15.78 -6.26 -18.27
CA GLN A 303 -15.89 -4.84 -18.58
C GLN A 303 -17.12 -4.16 -18.01
N SER A 304 -17.74 -4.77 -16.98
CA SER A 304 -18.96 -4.25 -16.36
C SER A 304 -18.65 -3.32 -15.18
N LYS A 305 -17.47 -3.44 -14.58
CA LYS A 305 -17.04 -2.68 -13.39
C LYS A 305 -15.70 -2.01 -13.55
N TYR A 306 -15.54 -0.94 -12.77
CA TYR A 306 -14.24 -0.42 -12.38
C TYR A 306 -14.00 -0.78 -10.92
N ILE A 307 -12.95 -1.55 -10.65
CA ILE A 307 -12.64 -2.10 -9.34
C ILE A 307 -11.43 -1.36 -8.81
N VAL A 308 -11.52 -0.87 -7.57
CA VAL A 308 -10.43 -0.26 -6.82
C VAL A 308 -10.15 -1.08 -5.57
N ILE A 309 -8.89 -1.36 -5.31
CA ILE A 309 -8.44 -2.14 -4.15
C ILE A 309 -7.42 -1.34 -3.35
N GLY A 310 -7.43 -1.51 -2.03
CA GLY A 310 -6.45 -0.93 -1.14
C GLY A 310 -6.74 -1.28 0.31
N HIS A 311 -6.74 -0.28 1.19
CA HIS A 311 -7.09 -0.45 2.59
C HIS A 311 -7.84 0.76 3.13
N SER A 312 -8.50 0.58 4.26
CA SER A 312 -9.24 1.65 4.92
C SER A 312 -9.30 1.41 6.43
N GLY A 313 -9.58 2.45 7.20
CA GLY A 313 -9.62 2.38 8.65
C GLY A 313 -10.49 3.42 9.31
N GLY A 314 -10.63 3.33 10.63
CA GLY A 314 -11.45 4.26 11.41
C GLY A 314 -12.95 4.09 11.17
N HIS A 315 -13.40 2.95 10.63
CA HIS A 315 -14.80 2.70 10.31
C HIS A 315 -15.63 2.38 11.56
N ASP A 316 -15.02 1.69 12.53
CA ASP A 316 -15.71 1.24 13.75
C ASP A 316 -15.41 2.17 14.94
N SER A 317 -14.20 2.73 15.00
CA SER A 317 -13.68 3.54 16.11
C SER A 317 -13.66 5.04 15.82
N GLY A 318 -13.76 5.44 14.56
CA GLY A 318 -13.54 6.81 14.12
C GLY A 318 -12.06 7.17 13.95
N VAL A 319 -11.82 8.37 13.44
CA VAL A 319 -10.47 8.90 13.15
C VAL A 319 -10.19 10.13 14.00
N GLY A 320 -8.97 10.23 14.52
CA GLY A 320 -8.45 11.43 15.18
C GLY A 320 -7.16 11.92 14.55
N TYR A 321 -6.87 13.21 14.71
CA TYR A 321 -5.64 13.85 14.24
C TYR A 321 -4.69 14.12 15.40
N LYS A 322 -3.45 13.59 15.34
CA LYS A 322 -2.43 13.72 16.39
C LYS A 322 -2.90 13.28 17.78
N ILE A 323 -3.75 12.26 17.81
CA ILE A 323 -4.24 11.64 19.04
C ILE A 323 -3.25 10.62 19.59
N THR A 324 -3.46 10.19 20.83
CA THR A 324 -2.90 8.94 21.36
C THR A 324 -3.92 7.81 21.12
N GLN A 325 -3.52 6.75 20.44
CA GLN A 325 -4.37 5.58 20.21
C GLN A 325 -4.56 4.75 21.48
N LYS A 326 -5.51 3.80 21.48
CA LYS A 326 -5.77 2.91 22.63
C LYS A 326 -4.56 2.09 23.09
N ASN A 327 -3.62 1.79 22.19
CA ASN A 327 -2.36 1.10 22.52
C ASN A 327 -1.29 2.03 23.13
N GLY A 328 -1.57 3.32 23.30
CA GLY A 328 -0.65 4.33 23.82
C GLY A 328 0.25 5.00 22.78
N HIS A 329 0.14 4.65 21.49
CA HIS A 329 0.93 5.26 20.43
C HIS A 329 0.46 6.69 20.11
N GLN A 330 1.39 7.64 20.04
CA GLN A 330 1.13 9.02 19.65
C GLN A 330 1.26 9.18 18.13
N CYS A 331 0.16 9.52 17.46
CA CYS A 331 0.16 9.67 16.00
C CYS A 331 0.76 11.02 15.56
N GLY A 332 1.49 11.02 14.45
CA GLY A 332 1.99 12.24 13.80
C GLY A 332 0.97 12.96 12.90
N GLY A 333 -0.11 12.28 12.53
CA GLY A 333 -1.17 12.75 11.65
C GLY A 333 -2.53 12.11 11.99
N TYR A 334 -3.37 11.88 10.99
CA TYR A 334 -4.61 11.11 11.17
C TYR A 334 -4.28 9.66 11.52
N CYS A 335 -5.04 9.08 12.44
CA CYS A 335 -5.01 7.66 12.74
C CYS A 335 -6.33 7.22 13.37
N ALA A 336 -6.63 5.92 13.30
CA ALA A 336 -7.81 5.35 13.92
C ALA A 336 -7.70 5.46 15.45
N ILE A 337 -8.82 5.70 16.13
CA ILE A 337 -8.85 5.77 17.61
C ILE A 337 -8.43 4.41 18.20
N ASP A 338 -8.90 3.33 17.60
CA ASP A 338 -8.43 1.96 17.85
C ASP A 338 -7.34 1.59 16.83
N ASP A 339 -6.16 1.15 17.30
CA ASP A 339 -5.05 0.81 16.41
C ASP A 339 -5.30 -0.42 15.52
N LYS A 340 -6.37 -1.16 15.79
CA LYS A 340 -6.76 -2.36 15.03
C LYS A 340 -7.87 -2.13 14.02
N ASP A 341 -8.42 -0.92 13.97
CA ASP A 341 -9.51 -0.54 13.06
C ASP A 341 -8.95 -0.14 11.69
N TYR A 342 -8.30 -1.13 11.04
CA TYR A 342 -7.80 -1.09 9.68
C TYR A 342 -8.08 -2.41 8.98
N TYR A 343 -8.41 -2.34 7.69
CA TYR A 343 -8.80 -3.49 6.89
C TYR A 343 -8.27 -3.32 5.48
N ASN A 344 -7.93 -4.43 4.83
CA ASN A 344 -7.91 -4.45 3.36
C ASN A 344 -9.33 -4.16 2.86
N TYR A 345 -9.46 -3.37 1.79
CA TYR A 345 -10.72 -2.77 1.38
C TYR A 345 -10.84 -2.71 -0.14
N PHE A 346 -12.08 -2.65 -0.62
CA PHE A 346 -12.38 -2.48 -2.04
C PHE A 346 -13.52 -1.48 -2.26
N TRP A 347 -13.55 -0.90 -3.47
CA TRP A 347 -14.64 -0.08 -3.99
C TRP A 347 -14.89 -0.47 -5.44
N ILE A 348 -16.13 -0.79 -5.78
CA ILE A 348 -16.55 -1.25 -7.11
C ILE A 348 -17.55 -0.23 -7.68
N TYR A 349 -17.24 0.30 -8.85
CA TYR A 349 -18.05 1.24 -9.59
C TYR A 349 -18.68 0.57 -10.81
N SER A 350 -19.85 1.05 -11.20
CA SER A 350 -20.50 0.62 -12.44
C SER A 350 -19.87 1.29 -13.66
N VAL A 351 -19.43 0.51 -14.66
CA VAL A 351 -19.01 1.06 -15.95
C VAL A 351 -20.18 1.78 -16.64
N SER A 352 -21.42 1.37 -16.39
CA SER A 352 -22.58 2.10 -16.91
C SER A 352 -22.68 3.51 -16.36
N ASP A 353 -22.29 3.77 -15.10
CA ASP A 353 -22.33 5.11 -14.53
C ASP A 353 -21.12 5.93 -14.99
N ILE A 354 -19.96 5.29 -15.15
CA ILE A 354 -18.78 5.89 -15.79
C ILE A 354 -19.12 6.37 -17.22
N LYS A 355 -19.86 5.58 -18.00
CA LYS A 355 -20.32 5.98 -19.34
C LYS A 355 -21.29 7.17 -19.31
N LYS A 356 -22.12 7.29 -18.27
CA LYS A 356 -22.98 8.47 -18.08
C LYS A 356 -22.13 9.72 -17.81
N SER A 357 -21.11 9.58 -16.96
CA SER A 357 -20.14 10.65 -16.69
C SER A 357 -19.39 11.08 -17.95
N PHE A 358 -18.88 10.10 -18.72
CA PHE A 358 -18.24 10.34 -20.02
C PHE A 358 -19.14 11.07 -21.01
N ALA A 359 -20.44 10.75 -21.04
CA ALA A 359 -21.43 11.43 -21.87
C ALA A 359 -21.88 12.80 -21.31
N GLY A 360 -21.36 13.25 -20.17
CA GLY A 360 -21.75 14.49 -19.50
C GLY A 360 -23.15 14.46 -18.89
N ALA A 361 -23.72 13.28 -18.67
CA ALA A 361 -25.07 13.12 -18.11
C ALA A 361 -25.12 13.20 -16.58
N ILE A 362 -23.97 12.97 -15.92
CA ILE A 362 -23.74 13.18 -14.50
C ILE A 362 -22.33 13.75 -14.33
N GLU A 363 -22.10 14.51 -13.27
CA GLU A 363 -20.78 15.06 -12.97
C GLU A 363 -19.84 13.97 -12.42
N PRO A 364 -18.51 14.08 -12.59
CA PRO A 364 -17.56 13.08 -12.11
C PRO A 364 -17.66 12.77 -10.60
N HIS A 365 -18.01 13.75 -9.77
CA HIS A 365 -18.16 13.57 -8.32
C HIS A 365 -19.50 12.93 -7.90
N GLU A 366 -20.44 12.81 -8.83
CA GLU A 366 -21.74 12.15 -8.62
C GLU A 366 -21.68 10.64 -8.86
N VAL A 367 -20.67 10.13 -9.58
CA VAL A 367 -20.41 8.69 -9.68
C VAL A 367 -20.08 8.16 -8.29
N LYS A 368 -20.68 7.05 -7.87
CA LYS A 368 -20.45 6.42 -6.54
C LYS A 368 -20.20 4.92 -6.70
N PRO A 369 -19.45 4.29 -5.78
CA PRO A 369 -19.32 2.84 -5.81
C PRO A 369 -20.67 2.20 -5.53
N ILE A 370 -20.99 1.15 -6.29
CA ILE A 370 -22.20 0.35 -6.13
C ILE A 370 -22.00 -0.75 -5.07
N GLU A 371 -20.77 -1.15 -4.83
CA GLU A 371 -20.37 -2.10 -3.79
C GLU A 371 -19.03 -1.65 -3.20
N TYR A 372 -18.85 -1.84 -1.90
CA TYR A 372 -17.60 -1.55 -1.21
C TYR A 372 -17.56 -2.35 0.09
N GLY A 373 -16.38 -2.62 0.62
CA GLY A 373 -16.30 -3.39 1.84
C GLY A 373 -14.91 -3.91 2.18
N ARG A 374 -14.86 -4.63 3.30
CA ARG A 374 -13.65 -5.30 3.77
C ARG A 374 -13.31 -6.46 2.84
N LEU A 375 -12.05 -6.57 2.49
CA LEU A 375 -11.49 -7.71 1.76
C LEU A 375 -10.80 -8.65 2.76
N PRO A 376 -11.36 -9.84 3.05
CA PRO A 376 -10.93 -10.68 4.17
C PRO A 376 -9.67 -11.51 3.86
N LEU A 377 -8.60 -10.86 3.42
CA LEU A 377 -7.31 -11.51 3.13
C LEU A 377 -6.46 -11.67 4.38
N LEU A 378 -6.12 -10.55 5.01
CA LEU A 378 -5.22 -10.47 6.15
C LEU A 378 -5.70 -9.43 7.16
N ASN A 379 -5.15 -9.49 8.37
CA ASN A 379 -5.51 -8.58 9.46
C ASN A 379 -4.88 -7.18 9.30
N HIS A 380 -5.27 -6.25 10.19
CA HIS A 380 -4.83 -4.84 10.24
C HIS A 380 -3.31 -4.58 10.18
N ARG A 381 -2.46 -5.59 10.44
CA ARG A 381 -1.00 -5.43 10.39
C ARG A 381 -0.41 -5.59 9.00
N HIS A 382 -1.19 -6.14 8.07
CA HIS A 382 -0.74 -6.55 6.74
C HIS A 382 -1.71 -6.02 5.71
N LEU A 383 -1.47 -4.76 5.32
CA LEU A 383 -2.31 -4.02 4.42
C LEU A 383 -1.74 -4.03 3.01
N ILE A 384 -2.64 -3.99 2.02
CA ILE A 384 -2.29 -3.78 0.61
C ILE A 384 -1.68 -2.39 0.48
N LYS A 385 -0.47 -2.33 -0.06
CA LYS A 385 0.29 -1.09 -0.28
C LYS A 385 0.42 -0.73 -1.75
N GLY A 386 0.36 -1.74 -2.62
CA GLY A 386 0.31 -1.61 -4.07
C GLY A 386 -0.37 -2.80 -4.68
N ALA A 387 -0.82 -2.65 -5.91
CA ALA A 387 -1.38 -3.73 -6.69
C ALA A 387 -1.19 -3.46 -8.18
N ASP A 388 -1.38 -4.50 -8.99
CA ASP A 388 -1.48 -4.42 -10.44
C ASP A 388 -2.37 -5.55 -10.97
N PHE A 389 -2.97 -5.37 -12.16
CA PHE A 389 -3.87 -6.35 -12.77
C PHE A 389 -3.49 -6.63 -14.24
N ASN A 390 -3.19 -7.89 -14.53
CA ASN A 390 -2.93 -8.32 -15.90
C ASN A 390 -4.23 -8.82 -16.56
N HIS A 391 -4.75 -8.04 -17.51
CA HIS A 391 -5.95 -8.38 -18.28
C HIS A 391 -5.83 -9.61 -19.19
N ARG A 392 -4.61 -10.08 -19.48
CA ARG A 392 -4.38 -11.26 -20.34
C ARG A 392 -4.56 -12.56 -19.58
N THR A 393 -4.18 -12.57 -18.31
CA THR A 393 -4.21 -13.74 -17.43
C THR A 393 -5.27 -13.63 -16.34
N ASN A 394 -5.92 -12.47 -16.21
CA ASN A 394 -6.82 -12.12 -15.11
C ASN A 394 -6.18 -12.25 -13.73
N HIS A 395 -4.86 -12.08 -13.67
CA HIS A 395 -4.12 -12.11 -12.42
C HIS A 395 -4.08 -10.73 -11.77
N LEU A 396 -4.52 -10.66 -10.51
CA LEU A 396 -4.35 -9.55 -9.60
C LEU A 396 -3.13 -9.81 -8.71
N TYR A 397 -2.14 -8.93 -8.79
CA TYR A 397 -0.96 -8.95 -7.95
C TYR A 397 -1.14 -7.94 -6.82
N LEU A 398 -0.95 -8.38 -5.58
CA LEU A 398 -1.02 -7.54 -4.39
C LEU A 398 0.34 -7.48 -3.71
N SER A 399 0.88 -6.27 -3.51
CA SER A 399 2.03 -6.03 -2.65
C SER A 399 1.54 -5.80 -1.22
N ILE A 400 1.71 -6.80 -0.36
CA ILE A 400 1.33 -6.77 1.05
C ILE A 400 2.49 -6.29 1.92
N ASP A 401 2.28 -5.26 2.74
CA ASP A 401 3.34 -4.68 3.56
C ASP A 401 3.76 -5.57 4.74
N ASN A 402 5.05 -5.51 5.07
CA ASN A 402 5.68 -6.10 6.26
C ASN A 402 5.34 -7.59 6.52
N LEU A 403 5.28 -8.40 5.46
CA LEU A 403 4.88 -9.80 5.58
C LEU A 403 6.07 -10.76 5.70
N ASP A 404 7.09 -10.61 4.85
CA ASP A 404 8.28 -11.47 4.90
C ASP A 404 9.31 -10.90 5.86
N THR A 405 9.39 -11.49 7.05
CA THR A 405 10.37 -11.15 8.10
C THR A 405 11.50 -12.17 8.19
N THR A 406 11.56 -13.12 7.26
CA THR A 406 12.39 -14.32 7.42
C THR A 406 13.76 -14.19 6.74
N GLN A 407 13.96 -13.18 5.89
CA GLN A 407 15.23 -12.91 5.22
C GLN A 407 16.14 -11.94 6.01
N SER A 408 15.58 -11.18 6.96
CA SER A 408 16.31 -10.15 7.71
C SER A 408 15.71 -9.96 9.10
N GLU A 409 16.57 -9.83 10.11
CA GLU A 409 16.16 -9.55 11.49
C GLU A 409 15.66 -8.10 11.69
N TYR A 410 16.01 -7.19 10.77
CA TYR A 410 15.81 -5.74 10.94
C TYR A 410 14.80 -5.15 9.97
N GLU A 411 14.45 -5.86 8.91
CA GLU A 411 13.62 -5.33 7.83
C GLU A 411 12.67 -6.40 7.31
N SER A 412 11.43 -6.00 7.04
CA SER A 412 10.43 -6.85 6.43
C SER A 412 10.29 -6.51 4.95
N GLN A 413 10.23 -7.53 4.10
CA GLN A 413 10.00 -7.37 2.68
C GLN A 413 8.49 -7.47 2.40
N PRO A 414 7.98 -6.79 1.37
CA PRO A 414 6.63 -7.04 0.91
C PRO A 414 6.53 -8.46 0.35
N LEU A 415 5.36 -9.08 0.53
CA LEU A 415 5.01 -10.31 -0.18
C LEU A 415 4.15 -9.93 -1.39
N ILE A 416 4.43 -10.57 -2.53
CA ILE A 416 3.64 -10.41 -3.75
C ILE A 416 2.67 -11.58 -3.83
N TRP A 417 1.40 -11.33 -3.50
CA TRP A 417 0.35 -12.35 -3.51
C TRP A 417 -0.44 -12.26 -4.80
N VAL A 418 -0.57 -13.38 -5.50
CA VAL A 418 -1.26 -13.48 -6.78
C VAL A 418 -2.64 -14.11 -6.58
N PHE A 419 -3.64 -13.49 -7.19
CA PHE A 419 -5.01 -13.99 -7.26
C PHE A 419 -5.47 -14.04 -8.72
N GLU A 420 -6.25 -15.05 -9.09
CA GLU A 420 -7.05 -15.04 -10.30
C GLU A 420 -8.40 -14.41 -9.99
N LEU A 421 -8.82 -13.44 -10.79
CA LEU A 421 -10.13 -12.80 -10.69
C LEU A 421 -11.11 -13.43 -11.67
N THR A 422 -12.22 -13.95 -11.15
CA THR A 422 -13.31 -14.50 -11.96
C THR A 422 -14.64 -13.82 -11.64
N SER A 423 -15.46 -13.58 -12.64
CA SER A 423 -16.87 -13.23 -12.45
C SER A 423 -17.67 -14.45 -11.97
N ASN A 424 -18.60 -14.24 -11.04
CA ASN A 424 -19.46 -15.28 -10.46
C ASN A 424 -20.57 -15.75 -11.41
#